data_AF-A0A855Y724-F1
#
_entry.id   AF-A0A855Y724-F1
#
_cell.length_a   1.000
_cell.length_b   1.000
_cell.length_c   1.000
_cell.angle_alpha   90.00
_cell.angle_beta   90.00
_cell.angle_gamma   90.00
#
_symmetry.space_group_name_H-M   'P 1'
#
loop_
_entity.id
_entity.type
_entity.pdbx_description
1 polymer ?
#
loop_
_entity_poly.entity_id
_entity_poly.type
_entity_poly.pdbx_seq_one_letter_code
_entity_poly.pdbx_strand_id
1 'polypeptide(L)'
;MNNVRPIKVPINLDKRRYIVFDLNAFAKLDEIYGNKHEALLSLQSGLLRHVRVWLWAGLLHEGEDLTVEDVGQMFTLSKKEVIEEITNNILQSASANLPQAKPGQDNQPMPTEQEINTGWDWDWMYYMGTTLLGMKEDEFWRSTVRKLFALWDVHVRVNGLGKQESDQKTSAPPGYIDQFI
;
A
#
# COMPACT_ATOMS: atom_id res chain seq x y z
N MET A 1 -7.39 -4.21 -21.24
CA MET A 1 -7.80 -4.20 -19.81
C MET A 1 -6.78 -5.02 -19.04
N ASN A 2 -5.97 -4.39 -18.18
CA ASN A 2 -5.09 -5.14 -17.28
C ASN A 2 -5.97 -5.85 -16.24
N ASN A 3 -5.78 -7.16 -16.07
CA ASN A 3 -6.52 -7.95 -15.10
C ASN A 3 -6.04 -7.58 -13.69
N VAL A 4 -6.79 -6.74 -12.96
CA VAL A 4 -6.35 -6.12 -11.68
C VAL A 4 -6.65 -6.99 -10.44
N ARG A 5 -6.62 -8.31 -10.60
CA ARG A 5 -6.89 -9.23 -9.49
C ARG A 5 -5.77 -9.15 -8.44
N PRO A 6 -6.11 -9.25 -7.14
CA PRO A 6 -5.12 -9.42 -6.09
C PRO A 6 -4.18 -10.56 -6.42
N ILE A 7 -2.89 -10.32 -6.23
CA ILE A 7 -1.88 -11.37 -6.41
C ILE A 7 -2.01 -12.34 -5.24
N LYS A 8 -2.32 -13.59 -5.57
CA LYS A 8 -2.40 -14.71 -4.62
C LYS A 8 -1.05 -15.39 -4.55
N VAL A 9 -0.39 -15.32 -3.40
CA VAL A 9 0.88 -16.02 -3.18
C VAL A 9 0.59 -17.33 -2.46
N PRO A 10 0.88 -18.51 -3.05
CA PRO A 10 0.61 -19.78 -2.39
C PRO A 10 1.52 -19.97 -1.19
N ILE A 11 1.00 -20.58 -0.12
CA ILE A 11 1.78 -20.97 1.04
C ILE A 11 1.31 -22.31 1.60
N ASN A 12 2.24 -23.11 2.11
CA ASN A 12 1.92 -24.36 2.79
C ASN A 12 2.01 -24.14 4.31
N LEU A 13 0.86 -24.21 4.97
CA LEU A 13 0.74 -24.13 6.43
C LEU A 13 0.23 -25.49 6.96
N ASP A 14 -0.93 -25.50 7.61
CA ASP A 14 -1.72 -26.70 7.95
C ASP A 14 -2.27 -27.39 6.68
N LYS A 15 -2.63 -26.57 5.69
CA LYS A 15 -3.00 -26.97 4.34
C LYS A 15 -2.42 -25.97 3.35
N ARG A 16 -2.57 -26.27 2.06
CA ARG A 16 -2.24 -25.29 1.01
C ARG A 16 -3.23 -24.13 1.07
N ARG A 17 -2.70 -22.92 1.21
CA ARG A 17 -3.45 -21.66 1.31
C ARG A 17 -2.88 -20.61 0.37
N TYR A 18 -3.51 -19.45 0.33
CA TYR A 18 -3.01 -18.29 -0.41
C TYR A 18 -2.92 -17.09 0.51
N ILE A 19 -1.89 -16.26 0.34
CA ILE A 19 -1.77 -14.95 0.98
C ILE A 19 -2.26 -13.89 0.00
N VAL A 20 -3.15 -13.02 0.47
CA VAL A 20 -3.67 -11.87 -0.28
C VAL A 20 -3.68 -10.64 0.62
N PHE A 21 -2.97 -9.59 0.19
CA PHE A 21 -3.05 -8.27 0.82
C PHE A 21 -3.94 -7.33 0.00
N ASP A 22 -5.24 -7.41 0.26
CA ASP A 22 -6.25 -6.47 -0.24
C ASP A 22 -6.45 -5.30 0.74
N LEU A 23 -7.44 -4.43 0.49
CA LEU A 23 -7.67 -3.26 1.35
C LEU A 23 -8.06 -3.66 2.78
N ASN A 24 -8.81 -4.75 2.97
CA ASN A 24 -9.16 -5.24 4.30
C ASN A 24 -7.92 -5.70 5.08
N ALA A 25 -7.01 -6.43 4.44
CA ALA A 25 -5.77 -6.86 5.06
C ALA A 25 -4.91 -5.65 5.50
N PHE A 26 -4.79 -4.62 4.66
CA PHE A 26 -4.03 -3.43 5.00
C PHE A 26 -4.71 -2.56 6.06
N ALA A 27 -6.03 -2.44 6.05
CA ALA A 27 -6.78 -1.75 7.11
C ALA A 27 -6.54 -2.39 8.48
N LYS A 28 -6.52 -3.73 8.55
CA LYS A 28 -6.19 -4.45 9.79
C LYS A 28 -4.75 -4.28 10.25
N LEU A 29 -3.80 -4.20 9.33
CA LEU A 29 -2.41 -3.88 9.70
C LEU A 29 -2.29 -2.44 10.23
N ASP A 30 -3.03 -1.50 9.65
CA ASP A 30 -3.06 -0.10 10.08
C ASP A 30 -3.68 0.05 11.47
N GLU A 31 -4.81 -0.62 11.75
CA GLU A 31 -5.43 -0.66 13.09
C GLU A 31 -4.43 -1.14 14.18
N ILE A 32 -3.54 -2.07 13.85
CA ILE A 32 -2.60 -2.69 14.81
C ILE A 32 -1.30 -1.88 14.95
N TYR A 33 -0.75 -1.38 13.85
CA TYR A 33 0.56 -0.73 13.82
C TYR A 33 0.50 0.79 13.70
N GLY A 34 -0.69 1.35 13.49
CA GLY A 34 -0.96 2.78 13.32
C GLY A 34 -0.62 3.32 11.94
N ASN A 35 0.47 2.84 11.32
CA ASN A 35 0.81 3.20 9.95
C ASN A 35 1.61 2.10 9.23
N LYS A 36 1.72 2.23 7.90
CA LYS A 36 2.42 1.29 7.01
C LYS A 36 3.92 1.17 7.33
N HIS A 37 4.59 2.27 7.69
CA HIS A 37 6.01 2.25 7.96
C HIS A 37 6.30 1.35 9.17
N GLU A 38 5.58 1.57 10.27
CA GLU A 38 5.63 0.74 11.47
C GLU A 38 5.22 -0.70 11.20
N ALA A 39 4.17 -0.92 10.39
CA ALA A 39 3.79 -2.26 9.98
C ALA A 39 4.94 -2.98 9.26
N LEU A 40 5.62 -2.32 8.32
CA LEU A 40 6.73 -2.91 7.56
C LEU A 40 7.97 -3.15 8.43
N LEU A 41 8.32 -2.19 9.29
CA LEU A 41 9.41 -2.34 10.28
C LEU A 41 9.15 -3.52 11.22
N SER A 42 7.89 -3.70 11.65
CA SER A 42 7.50 -4.83 12.50
C SER A 42 7.77 -6.17 11.85
N LEU A 43 7.53 -6.30 10.53
CA LEU A 43 7.84 -7.51 9.78
C LEU A 43 9.36 -7.72 9.66
N GLN A 44 10.12 -6.65 9.40
CA GLN A 44 11.58 -6.69 9.28
C GLN A 44 12.28 -7.05 10.61
N SER A 45 11.64 -6.80 11.75
CA SER A 45 12.17 -7.22 13.06
C SER A 45 12.34 -8.74 13.20
N GLY A 46 11.68 -9.53 12.34
CA GLY A 46 11.72 -11.00 12.38
C GLY A 46 11.02 -11.62 13.60
N LEU A 47 10.37 -10.81 14.45
CA LEU A 47 9.70 -11.30 15.64
C LEU A 47 8.40 -12.02 15.26
N LEU A 48 8.24 -13.23 15.78
CA LEU A 48 7.14 -14.15 15.45
C LEU A 48 5.75 -13.55 15.66
N ARG A 49 5.58 -12.68 16.67
CA ARG A 49 4.30 -11.98 16.91
C ARG A 49 3.88 -11.14 15.70
N HIS A 50 4.83 -10.50 15.02
CA HIS A 50 4.56 -9.66 13.85
C HIS A 50 4.32 -10.51 12.61
N VAL A 51 5.12 -11.58 12.43
CA VAL A 51 4.90 -12.57 11.35
C VAL A 51 3.50 -13.17 11.45
N ARG A 52 3.02 -13.52 12.66
CA ARG A 52 1.66 -14.04 12.89
C ARG A 52 0.58 -13.03 12.50
N VAL A 53 0.73 -11.76 12.88
CA VAL A 53 -0.23 -10.70 12.53
C VAL A 53 -0.25 -10.48 11.01
N TRP A 54 0.90 -10.43 10.36
CA TRP A 54 0.97 -10.25 8.91
C TRP A 54 0.37 -11.42 8.14
N LEU A 55 0.66 -12.66 8.58
CA LEU A 55 0.07 -13.85 7.98
C LEU A 55 -1.45 -13.89 8.19
N TRP A 56 -1.92 -13.52 9.38
CA TRP A 56 -3.34 -13.38 9.69
C TRP A 56 -4.04 -12.38 8.78
N ALA A 57 -3.51 -11.16 8.68
CA ALA A 57 -4.07 -10.14 7.80
C ALA A 57 -4.15 -10.64 6.34
N GLY A 58 -3.11 -11.33 5.86
CA GLY A 58 -3.06 -11.91 4.53
C GLY A 58 -4.02 -13.09 4.29
N LEU A 59 -4.57 -13.70 5.35
CA LEU A 59 -5.48 -14.85 5.29
C LEU A 59 -6.95 -14.47 5.56
N LEU A 60 -7.27 -13.23 5.94
CA LEU A 60 -8.64 -12.78 6.24
C LEU A 60 -9.63 -12.99 5.09
N HIS A 61 -9.14 -13.01 3.85
CA HIS A 61 -9.96 -13.31 2.68
C HIS A 61 -10.45 -14.78 2.62
N GLU A 62 -9.87 -15.69 3.42
CA GLU A 62 -10.34 -17.08 3.57
C GLU A 62 -11.42 -17.22 4.67
N GLY A 63 -11.52 -16.25 5.59
CA GLY A 63 -12.49 -16.23 6.69
C GLY A 63 -12.32 -14.99 7.57
N GLU A 64 -13.42 -14.24 7.76
CA GLU A 64 -13.42 -12.97 8.50
C GLU A 64 -13.33 -13.17 10.03
N ASP A 65 -13.62 -14.37 10.52
CA ASP A 65 -13.57 -14.79 11.93
C ASP A 65 -12.22 -15.37 12.36
N LEU A 66 -11.26 -15.49 11.43
CA LEU A 66 -9.92 -15.98 11.71
C LEU A 66 -9.23 -15.11 12.75
N THR A 67 -8.58 -15.72 13.75
CA THR A 67 -7.80 -15.00 14.77
C THR A 67 -6.29 -15.13 14.56
N VAL A 68 -5.51 -14.25 15.20
CA VAL A 68 -4.04 -14.34 15.19
C VAL A 68 -3.57 -15.61 15.92
N GLU A 69 -4.33 -16.06 16.92
CA GLU A 69 -4.18 -17.32 17.66
C GLU A 69 -4.32 -18.52 16.73
N ASP A 70 -5.37 -18.56 15.91
CA ASP A 70 -5.59 -19.65 14.96
C ASP A 70 -4.44 -19.77 13.97
N VAL A 71 -3.95 -18.65 13.44
CA VAL A 71 -2.81 -18.62 12.51
C VAL A 71 -1.53 -19.12 13.17
N GLY A 72 -1.34 -18.84 14.46
CA GLY A 72 -0.22 -19.37 15.24
C GLY A 72 -0.24 -20.90 15.37
N GLN A 73 -1.40 -21.54 15.23
CA GLN A 73 -1.54 -22.99 15.24
C GLN A 73 -1.31 -23.63 13.86
N MET A 74 -1.31 -22.83 12.78
CA MET A 74 -1.15 -23.33 11.41
C MET A 74 0.30 -23.62 11.02
N PHE A 75 1.29 -23.19 11.81
CA PHE A 75 2.71 -23.43 11.54
C PHE A 75 3.53 -23.62 12.81
N THR A 76 4.60 -24.42 12.72
CA THR A 76 5.44 -24.77 13.87
C THR A 76 6.86 -24.20 13.72
N LEU A 77 7.42 -23.69 14.82
CA LEU A 77 8.77 -23.13 14.90
C LEU A 77 9.90 -24.15 14.68
N SER A 78 9.59 -25.43 14.59
CA SER A 78 10.57 -26.51 14.39
C SER A 78 11.25 -26.46 13.02
N LYS A 79 10.80 -25.58 12.10
CA LYS A 79 11.41 -25.37 10.79
C LYS A 79 11.70 -23.88 10.56
N LYS A 80 12.94 -23.44 10.82
CA LYS A 80 13.38 -22.05 10.52
C LYS A 80 13.10 -21.65 9.07
N GLU A 81 13.23 -22.59 8.14
CA GLU A 81 12.92 -22.45 6.72
C GLU A 81 11.49 -21.95 6.47
N VAL A 82 10.52 -22.35 7.30
CA VAL A 82 9.12 -21.96 7.16
C VAL A 82 8.92 -20.48 7.50
N ILE A 83 9.65 -19.93 8.46
CA ILE A 83 9.53 -18.51 8.84
C ILE A 83 10.10 -17.61 7.75
N GLU A 84 11.25 -17.98 7.17
CA GLU A 84 11.84 -17.23 6.06
C GLU A 84 10.95 -17.29 4.82
N GLU A 85 10.41 -18.48 4.48
CA GLU A 85 9.44 -18.64 3.40
C GLU A 85 8.18 -17.80 3.63
N ILE A 86 7.59 -17.85 4.84
CA ILE A 86 6.42 -17.03 5.21
C ILE A 86 6.76 -15.55 5.03
N THR A 87 7.89 -15.08 5.55
CA THR A 87 8.27 -13.67 5.52
C THR A 87 8.48 -13.19 4.09
N ASN A 88 9.16 -13.98 3.26
CA ASN A 88 9.39 -13.66 1.84
C ASN A 88 8.07 -13.63 1.05
N ASN A 89 7.18 -14.60 1.29
CA ASN A 89 5.87 -14.65 0.65
C ASN A 89 4.99 -13.46 1.08
N ILE A 90 5.06 -13.05 2.35
CA ILE A 90 4.39 -11.85 2.87
C ILE A 90 4.93 -10.60 2.16
N LEU A 91 6.26 -10.43 2.09
CA LEU A 91 6.86 -9.26 1.47
C LEU A 91 6.55 -9.19 -0.04
N GLN A 92 6.60 -10.33 -0.73
CA GLN A 92 6.24 -10.43 -2.15
C GLN A 92 4.76 -10.06 -2.38
N SER A 93 3.85 -10.62 -1.59
CA SER A 93 2.42 -10.33 -1.73
C SER A 93 2.08 -8.88 -1.37
N ALA A 94 2.72 -8.31 -0.34
CA ALA A 94 2.53 -6.92 0.04
C ALA A 94 3.04 -5.98 -1.07
N SER A 95 4.28 -6.17 -1.53
CA SER A 95 4.90 -5.33 -2.57
C SER A 95 4.18 -5.41 -3.91
N ALA A 96 3.68 -6.58 -4.31
CA ALA A 96 3.03 -6.76 -5.60
C ALA A 96 1.63 -6.13 -5.69
N ASN A 97 1.01 -5.85 -4.53
CA ASN A 97 -0.30 -5.21 -4.44
C ASN A 97 -0.23 -3.70 -4.12
N LEU A 98 0.98 -3.16 -3.89
CA LEU A 98 1.24 -1.73 -3.82
C LEU A 98 1.46 -1.15 -5.23
N PRO A 99 1.10 0.12 -5.49
CA PRO A 99 1.47 0.76 -6.75
C PRO A 99 2.99 0.86 -6.85
N GLN A 100 3.53 0.53 -8.03
CA GLN A 100 4.94 0.75 -8.30
C GLN A 100 5.22 2.25 -8.27
N ALA A 101 6.26 2.67 -7.55
CA ALA A 101 6.72 4.04 -7.61
C ALA A 101 7.06 4.38 -9.08
N LYS A 102 6.49 5.46 -9.61
CA LYS A 102 6.88 5.96 -10.94
C LYS A 102 8.33 6.44 -10.82
N PRO A 103 9.27 5.97 -11.66
CA PRO A 103 10.61 6.56 -11.69
C PRO A 103 10.48 7.99 -12.22
N GLY A 104 10.76 8.99 -11.39
CA GLY A 104 10.78 10.41 -11.79
C GLY A 104 9.89 11.40 -11.00
N GLN A 105 9.59 11.16 -9.71
CA GLN A 105 8.99 12.18 -8.84
C GLN A 105 9.93 12.60 -7.68
N ASP A 106 11.21 12.87 -7.98
CA ASP A 106 12.08 13.63 -7.08
C ASP A 106 12.16 15.07 -7.59
N ASN A 107 11.19 15.91 -7.17
CA ASN A 107 11.30 17.38 -7.14
C ASN A 107 10.08 17.99 -6.42
N GLN A 108 9.67 17.39 -5.30
CA GLN A 108 8.93 18.07 -4.24
C GLN A 108 9.91 18.19 -3.05
N PRO A 109 10.02 19.35 -2.37
CA PRO A 109 10.78 19.42 -1.14
C PRO A 109 10.23 18.37 -0.16
N MET A 110 11.13 17.67 0.53
CA MET A 110 10.76 16.59 1.46
C MET A 110 9.78 17.14 2.52
N PRO A 111 8.66 16.46 2.77
CA PRO A 111 7.74 16.85 3.84
C PRO A 111 8.48 16.89 5.17
N THR A 112 8.19 17.92 5.96
CA THR A 112 8.78 18.14 7.28
C THR A 112 8.42 17.02 8.25
N GLU A 113 9.23 16.76 9.28
CA GLU A 113 9.06 15.67 10.27
C GLU A 113 7.67 15.60 10.94
N GLN A 114 6.90 16.68 10.90
CA GLN A 114 5.51 16.76 11.38
C GLN A 114 4.46 16.27 10.35
N GLU A 115 4.81 16.22 9.06
CA GLU A 115 4.02 15.70 7.93
C GLU A 115 4.32 14.21 7.65
N ILE A 116 5.37 13.66 8.27
CA ILE A 116 5.83 12.25 8.12
C ILE A 116 4.92 11.26 8.86
N ASN A 117 3.83 11.71 9.48
CA ASN A 117 2.77 10.83 9.99
C ASN A 117 1.78 10.39 8.91
N THR A 118 2.25 10.17 7.68
CA THR A 118 1.40 9.82 6.54
C THR A 118 1.69 8.40 6.08
N GLY A 119 1.01 7.45 6.74
CA GLY A 119 0.58 6.24 6.07
C GLY A 119 -0.32 6.56 4.87
N TRP A 120 -0.97 5.54 4.31
CA TRP A 120 -2.02 5.80 3.33
C TRP A 120 -3.11 6.66 3.97
N ASP A 121 -3.48 7.78 3.34
CA ASP A 121 -4.62 8.59 3.78
C ASP A 121 -5.92 7.82 3.48
N TRP A 122 -6.34 7.01 4.44
CA TRP A 122 -7.50 6.11 4.31
C TRP A 122 -8.80 6.88 4.09
N ASP A 123 -8.96 8.03 4.73
CA ASP A 123 -10.12 8.89 4.57
C ASP A 123 -10.18 9.43 3.14
N TRP A 124 -9.03 9.89 2.61
CA TRP A 124 -8.92 10.30 1.22
C TRP A 124 -9.11 9.14 0.24
N MET A 125 -8.57 7.95 0.51
CA MET A 125 -8.76 6.77 -0.35
C MET A 125 -10.23 6.32 -0.35
N TYR A 126 -10.89 6.34 0.80
CA TYR A 126 -12.30 6.03 0.93
C TYR A 126 -13.16 7.03 0.16
N TYR A 127 -12.89 8.34 0.32
CA TYR A 127 -13.53 9.39 -0.47
C TYR A 127 -13.27 9.22 -1.98
N MET A 128 -12.03 8.94 -2.38
CA MET A 128 -11.66 8.70 -3.77
C MET A 128 -12.44 7.51 -4.35
N GLY A 129 -12.48 6.38 -3.63
CA GLY A 129 -13.18 5.17 -4.07
C GLY A 129 -14.69 5.38 -4.17
N THR A 130 -15.30 5.88 -3.11
CA THR A 130 -16.77 5.96 -3.02
C THR A 130 -17.34 7.16 -3.76
N THR A 131 -16.69 8.32 -3.66
CA THR A 131 -17.20 9.58 -4.22
C THR A 131 -16.66 9.85 -5.62
N LEU A 132 -15.34 9.79 -5.83
CA LEU A 132 -14.75 10.14 -7.13
C LEU A 132 -14.89 9.01 -8.15
N LEU A 133 -14.70 7.76 -7.72
CA LEU A 133 -14.80 6.57 -8.58
C LEU A 133 -16.20 5.94 -8.57
N GLY A 134 -17.10 6.39 -7.69
CA GLY A 134 -18.48 5.89 -7.62
C GLY A 134 -18.60 4.43 -7.19
N MET A 135 -17.59 3.90 -6.49
CA MET A 135 -17.64 2.53 -5.96
C MET A 135 -18.63 2.46 -4.81
N LYS A 136 -19.33 1.31 -4.70
CA LYS A 136 -20.06 1.01 -3.46
C LYS A 136 -19.06 0.71 -2.35
N GLU A 137 -19.47 0.91 -1.11
CA GLU A 137 -18.62 0.68 0.07
C GLU A 137 -18.10 -0.77 0.16
N ASP A 138 -18.96 -1.75 -0.09
CA ASP A 138 -18.58 -3.17 -0.13
C ASP A 138 -17.59 -3.46 -1.27
N GLU A 139 -17.76 -2.82 -2.42
CA GLU A 139 -16.81 -2.92 -3.53
C GLU A 139 -15.46 -2.27 -3.19
N PHE A 140 -15.47 -1.14 -2.49
CA PHE A 140 -14.26 -0.45 -2.04
C PHE A 140 -13.46 -1.35 -1.11
N TRP A 141 -14.04 -1.83 -0.03
CA TRP A 141 -13.33 -2.66 0.96
C TRP A 141 -12.85 -4.00 0.40
N ARG A 142 -13.56 -4.57 -0.59
CA ARG A 142 -13.13 -5.78 -1.31
C ARG A 142 -12.13 -5.53 -2.44
N SER A 143 -11.80 -4.27 -2.73
CA SER A 143 -10.84 -3.91 -3.76
C SER A 143 -9.40 -4.09 -3.27
N THR A 144 -8.47 -4.13 -4.20
CA THR A 144 -7.04 -4.02 -3.88
C THR A 144 -6.61 -2.58 -4.01
N VAL A 145 -5.59 -2.19 -3.24
CA VAL A 145 -4.92 -0.88 -3.39
C VAL A 145 -4.52 -0.67 -4.85
N ARG A 146 -3.90 -1.67 -5.48
CA ARG A 146 -3.57 -1.66 -6.91
C ARG A 146 -4.76 -1.41 -7.84
N LYS A 147 -5.91 -2.05 -7.59
CA LYS A 147 -7.15 -1.82 -8.38
C LYS A 147 -7.65 -0.40 -8.21
N LEU A 148 -7.68 0.09 -6.97
CA LEU A 148 -8.12 1.46 -6.69
C LEU A 148 -7.27 2.49 -7.45
N PHE A 149 -5.93 2.37 -7.38
CA PHE A 149 -5.04 3.29 -8.11
C PHE A 149 -5.10 3.14 -9.63
N ALA A 150 -5.29 1.92 -10.14
CA ALA A 150 -5.48 1.72 -11.58
C ALA A 150 -6.76 2.40 -12.09
N LEU A 151 -7.85 2.37 -11.31
CA LEU A 151 -9.08 3.08 -11.62
C LEU A 151 -8.90 4.60 -11.53
N TRP A 152 -8.21 5.07 -10.50
CA TRP A 152 -7.84 6.47 -10.35
C TRP A 152 -7.03 7.01 -11.52
N ASP A 153 -6.00 6.28 -11.98
CA ASP A 153 -5.18 6.66 -13.13
C ASP A 153 -6.02 6.83 -14.41
N VAL A 154 -7.03 5.96 -14.60
CA VAL A 154 -7.96 6.07 -15.73
C VAL A 154 -8.90 7.26 -15.54
N HIS A 155 -9.43 7.47 -14.33
CA HIS A 155 -10.32 8.58 -14.00
C HIS A 155 -9.64 9.93 -14.25
N VAL A 156 -8.40 10.12 -13.78
CA VAL A 156 -7.59 11.32 -14.03
C VAL A 156 -7.38 11.57 -15.52
N ARG A 157 -7.11 10.50 -16.29
CA ARG A 157 -6.90 10.59 -17.74
C ARG A 157 -8.16 10.98 -18.50
N VAL A 158 -9.30 10.40 -18.14
CA VAL A 158 -10.59 10.65 -18.79
C VAL A 158 -11.10 12.05 -18.45
N ASN A 159 -10.92 12.50 -17.21
CA ASN A 159 -11.41 13.80 -16.74
C ASN A 159 -10.43 14.95 -16.98
N GLY A 160 -9.30 14.72 -17.65
CA GLY A 160 -8.32 15.76 -17.96
C GLY A 160 -7.70 16.43 -16.72
N LEU A 161 -7.73 15.75 -15.57
CA LEU A 161 -7.16 16.24 -14.30
C LEU A 161 -5.63 16.09 -14.23
N GLY A 162 -5.02 15.49 -15.26
CA GLY A 162 -3.56 15.49 -15.42
C GLY A 162 -3.09 16.90 -15.78
N LYS A 163 -2.14 17.44 -15.00
CA LYS A 163 -1.53 18.76 -15.24
C LYS A 163 -1.33 19.02 -16.74
N GLN A 164 -1.97 20.07 -17.26
CA GLN A 164 -1.38 20.82 -18.37
C GLN A 164 -0.05 21.36 -17.85
N GLU A 165 1.06 20.97 -18.47
CA GLU A 165 2.31 21.71 -18.34
C GLU A 165 2.06 23.11 -18.90
N SER A 166 1.79 24.07 -18.01
CA SER A 166 1.88 25.47 -18.37
C SER A 166 3.36 25.81 -18.52
N ASP A 167 3.88 25.64 -19.73
CA ASP A 167 5.04 26.37 -20.22
C ASP A 167 4.76 27.86 -20.07
N GLN A 168 5.24 28.47 -18.97
CA GLN A 168 5.44 29.91 -18.84
C GLN A 168 6.42 30.20 -17.70
N LYS A 169 7.69 29.86 -17.92
CA LYS A 169 8.78 30.67 -17.36
C LYS A 169 8.90 31.91 -18.25
N THR A 170 8.11 32.94 -17.96
CA THR A 170 8.41 34.28 -18.45
C THR A 170 9.73 34.69 -17.81
N SER A 171 10.78 34.79 -18.62
CA SER A 171 12.10 35.26 -18.23
C SER A 171 12.00 36.66 -17.62
N ALA A 172 12.28 36.79 -16.33
CA ALA A 172 12.66 38.07 -15.77
C ALA A 172 14.05 38.43 -16.33
N PRO A 173 14.26 39.61 -16.95
CA PRO A 173 15.57 39.98 -17.47
C PRO A 173 16.55 40.23 -16.31
N PRO A 174 17.84 39.90 -16.46
CA PRO A 174 18.84 40.18 -15.44
C PRO A 174 19.03 41.70 -15.29
N GLY A 175 18.76 42.23 -14.10
CA GLY A 175 19.07 43.62 -13.76
C GLY A 175 20.58 43.83 -13.66
N TYR A 176 21.12 44.70 -14.51
CA TYR A 176 22.47 45.25 -14.35
C TYR A 176 22.46 46.31 -13.25
N ILE A 177 23.32 46.15 -12.24
CA ILE A 177 23.63 47.20 -11.27
C ILE A 177 24.79 48.00 -11.86
N ASP A 178 24.49 49.08 -12.58
CA ASP A 178 25.42 50.18 -12.79
C ASP A 178 24.96 51.34 -11.89
N GLN A 179 25.67 51.57 -10.79
CA GLN A 179 25.47 52.73 -9.95
C GLN A 179 26.65 53.69 -10.16
N PHE A 180 26.40 54.74 -10.94
CA PHE A 180 27.21 55.96 -10.95
C PHE A 180 26.92 56.76 -9.68
N ILE A 181 27.94 57.06 -8.88
CA ILE A 181 28.11 58.33 -8.15
C ILE A 181 29.59 58.70 -8.24
#